data_AF-A0A2X3FGH7-F1
#
_entry.id   AF-A0A2X3FGH7-F1
#
_cell.length_a   1.000
_cell.length_b   1.000
_cell.length_c   1.000
_cell.angle_alpha   90.00
_cell.angle_beta   90.00
_cell.angle_gamma   90.00
#
_symmetry.space_group_name_H-M   'P 1'
#
loop_
_entity.id
_entity.type
_entity.pdbx_description
1 polymer ?
#
loop_
_entity_poly.entity_id
_entity_poly.type
_entity_poly.pdbx_seq_one_letter_code
_entity_poly.pdbx_strand_id
1 'polypeptide(L)'
;MTKSPIKWAGGKTRVMPQLLMQLPKADCLIEPFVGSGTVFMNTEYRRYILCDSNRALINFFRVLTSNTERLIDTARGMFLGGNNEEQYYKRRALFNSMQWSDTGKADTALLYAALFLYLNRHCFNGIYRVNQMGDHNVPFGKYGAPYFPADEMRRFAEKANDTKSRFH
;
A
#
# COMPACT_ATOMS: atom_id res chain seq x y z
N MET A 1 2.43 -16.33 8.95
CA MET A 1 2.03 -14.90 8.92
C MET A 1 1.96 -14.44 7.48
N THR A 2 0.83 -13.86 7.10
CA THR A 2 0.63 -13.28 5.76
C THR A 2 1.29 -11.89 5.72
N LYS A 3 2.14 -11.67 4.71
CA LYS A 3 2.86 -10.40 4.53
C LYS A 3 1.97 -9.38 3.81
N SER A 4 2.22 -8.10 4.10
CA SER A 4 1.59 -6.99 3.38
C SER A 4 2.27 -6.73 2.04
N PRO A 5 1.53 -6.26 1.01
CA PRO A 5 2.11 -5.85 -0.27
C PRO A 5 3.00 -4.60 -0.19
N ILE A 6 3.07 -3.89 0.93
CA ILE A 6 3.93 -2.70 1.08
C ILE A 6 4.88 -2.80 2.28
N LYS A 7 6.02 -2.12 2.17
CA LYS A 7 6.89 -1.84 3.32
C LYS A 7 6.31 -0.67 4.10
N TRP A 8 6.22 -0.79 5.42
CA TRP A 8 5.68 0.27 6.26
C TRP A 8 6.41 0.34 7.59
N ALA A 9 6.75 1.56 8.00
CA ALA A 9 7.31 1.80 9.32
C ALA A 9 6.28 1.42 10.40
N GLY A 10 6.72 0.78 11.48
CA GLY A 10 5.81 0.35 12.55
C GLY A 10 4.97 -0.90 12.22
N GLY A 11 5.36 -1.69 11.22
CA GLY A 11 4.71 -2.96 10.91
C GLY A 11 4.63 -3.87 12.14
N LYS A 12 3.42 -4.30 12.50
CA LYS A 12 3.16 -5.02 13.76
C LYS A 12 3.55 -6.49 13.75
N THR A 13 4.24 -6.97 12.71
CA THR A 13 4.60 -8.38 12.53
C THR A 13 5.27 -9.00 13.76
N ARG A 14 6.18 -8.27 14.43
CA ARG A 14 6.91 -8.77 15.61
C ARG A 14 6.03 -8.93 16.85
N VAL A 15 4.98 -8.12 16.97
CA VAL A 15 4.07 -8.11 18.13
C VAL A 15 2.74 -8.83 17.85
N MET A 16 2.56 -9.39 16.65
CA MET A 16 1.34 -10.12 16.28
C MET A 16 1.00 -11.26 17.25
N PRO A 17 1.95 -12.12 17.71
CA PRO A 17 1.62 -13.20 18.64
C PRO A 17 0.98 -12.69 19.93
N GLN A 18 1.52 -11.59 20.48
CA GLN A 18 0.99 -10.95 21.69
C GLN A 18 -0.36 -10.28 21.42
N LEU A 19 -0.49 -9.61 20.28
CA LEU A 19 -1.73 -8.92 19.90
C LEU A 19 -2.89 -9.91 19.72
N LEU A 20 -2.65 -11.06 19.07
CA LEU A 20 -3.68 -12.09 18.85
C LEU A 20 -4.24 -12.66 20.14
N MET A 21 -3.47 -12.69 21.24
CA MET A 21 -3.96 -13.13 22.54
C MET A 21 -4.90 -12.11 23.21
N GLN A 22 -4.81 -10.83 22.84
CA GLN A 22 -5.54 -9.74 23.48
C GLN A 22 -6.72 -9.25 22.64
N LEU A 23 -6.75 -9.58 21.34
CA LEU A 23 -7.82 -9.16 20.45
C LEU A 23 -9.14 -9.90 20.76
N PRO A 24 -10.23 -9.18 21.05
CA PRO A 24 -11.50 -9.82 21.38
C PRO A 24 -12.13 -10.45 20.14
N LYS A 25 -12.94 -11.50 20.37
CA LYS A 25 -13.87 -12.00 19.35
C LYS A 25 -14.95 -10.97 19.13
N ALA A 26 -15.15 -10.56 17.88
CA ALA A 26 -16.19 -9.63 17.48
C ALA A 26 -16.56 -9.87 16.01
N ASP A 27 -17.64 -9.25 15.56
CA ASP A 27 -18.02 -9.29 14.15
C ASP A 27 -17.16 -8.38 13.28
N CYS A 28 -16.68 -7.26 13.83
CA CYS A 28 -15.99 -6.24 13.07
C CYS A 28 -14.75 -5.73 13.81
N LEU A 29 -13.62 -5.67 13.09
CA LEU A 29 -12.44 -4.95 13.53
C LEU A 29 -12.38 -3.59 12.82
N ILE A 30 -12.28 -2.54 13.61
CA ILE A 30 -12.02 -1.19 13.12
C ILE A 30 -10.55 -0.88 13.43
N GLU A 31 -9.77 -0.59 12.40
CA GLU A 31 -8.37 -0.15 12.52
C GLU A 31 -8.24 1.31 12.10
N PRO A 32 -8.25 2.28 13.05
CA PRO A 32 -8.12 3.70 12.71
C PRO A 32 -6.76 4.09 12.11
N PHE A 33 -5.76 3.20 12.23
CA PHE A 33 -4.38 3.38 11.78
C PHE A 33 -3.86 2.10 11.12
N VAL A 34 -4.43 1.75 9.96
CA VAL A 34 -4.19 0.46 9.32
C VAL A 34 -2.72 0.27 8.89
N GLY A 35 -2.05 1.34 8.45
CA GLY A 35 -0.69 1.24 7.90
C GLY A 35 -0.56 0.16 6.84
N SER A 36 0.35 -0.80 7.01
CA SER A 36 0.50 -1.93 6.07
C SER A 36 -0.67 -2.92 6.05
N GLY A 37 -1.64 -2.83 6.96
CA GLY A 37 -2.72 -3.83 7.09
C GLY A 37 -2.22 -5.17 7.63
N THR A 38 -1.13 -5.17 8.40
CA THR A 38 -0.55 -6.41 8.94
C THR A 38 -1.50 -7.09 9.92
N VAL A 39 -2.22 -6.34 10.76
CA VAL A 39 -3.20 -6.89 11.70
C VAL A 39 -4.37 -7.48 10.90
N PHE A 40 -5.03 -6.67 10.06
CA PHE A 40 -6.01 -7.12 9.07
C PHE A 40 -5.63 -8.45 8.39
N MET A 41 -4.44 -8.56 7.80
CA MET A 41 -4.02 -9.77 7.08
C MET A 41 -3.82 -11.01 7.97
N ASN A 42 -3.70 -10.85 9.28
CA ASN A 42 -3.40 -11.93 10.23
C ASN A 42 -4.48 -12.14 11.30
N THR A 43 -5.67 -11.54 11.14
CA THR A 43 -6.85 -11.77 12.00
C THR A 43 -8.04 -12.31 11.20
N GLU A 44 -9.07 -12.81 11.88
CA GLU A 44 -10.29 -13.33 11.25
C GLU A 44 -11.53 -12.69 11.88
N TYR A 45 -11.99 -11.59 11.28
CA TYR A 45 -13.25 -10.92 11.58
C TYR A 45 -14.15 -10.98 10.35
N ARG A 46 -15.47 -10.95 10.57
CA ARG A 46 -16.47 -10.98 9.48
C ARG A 46 -16.40 -9.73 8.60
N ARG A 47 -16.08 -8.57 9.19
CA ARG A 47 -15.97 -7.28 8.49
C ARG A 47 -14.79 -6.46 9.01
N TYR A 48 -14.25 -5.62 8.15
CA TYR A 48 -13.19 -4.68 8.52
C TYR A 48 -13.52 -3.26 8.07
N ILE A 49 -13.17 -2.29 8.92
CA ILE A 49 -13.13 -0.87 8.59
C ILE A 49 -11.68 -0.42 8.81
N LEU A 50 -10.99 -0.13 7.72
CA LEU A 50 -9.55 0.14 7.71
C LEU A 50 -9.34 1.60 7.36
N CYS A 51 -8.82 2.38 8.30
CA CYS A 51 -8.65 3.82 8.14
C CYS A 51 -7.17 4.22 8.23
N ASP A 52 -6.80 5.27 7.53
CA ASP A 52 -5.51 5.94 7.68
C ASP A 52 -5.63 7.40 7.21
N SER A 53 -4.87 8.30 7.84
CA SER A 53 -4.81 9.69 7.36
C SER A 53 -4.02 9.81 6.04
N ASN A 54 -3.20 8.81 5.72
CA ASN A 54 -2.46 8.76 4.46
C ASN A 54 -3.39 8.41 3.29
N ARG A 55 -3.82 9.45 2.58
CA ARG A 55 -4.66 9.34 1.40
C ARG A 55 -4.06 8.45 0.31
N ALA A 56 -2.75 8.56 0.02
CA ALA A 56 -2.10 7.72 -0.99
C ALA A 56 -2.18 6.22 -0.67
N LEU A 57 -2.04 5.87 0.62
CA LEU A 57 -2.21 4.52 1.13
C LEU A 57 -3.66 4.04 0.96
N ILE A 58 -4.64 4.87 1.33
CA ILE A 58 -6.05 4.53 1.20
C ILE A 58 -6.45 4.35 -0.27
N ASN A 59 -5.98 5.21 -1.18
CA ASN A 59 -6.18 4.99 -2.62
C ASN A 59 -5.53 3.71 -3.09
N PHE A 60 -4.29 3.41 -2.66
CA PHE A 60 -3.63 2.16 -3.00
C PHE A 60 -4.47 0.94 -2.63
N PHE A 61 -4.97 0.86 -1.39
CA PHE A 61 -5.81 -0.28 -0.99
C PHE A 61 -7.16 -0.32 -1.72
N ARG A 62 -7.81 0.83 -1.94
CA ARG A 62 -9.07 0.87 -2.71
C ARG A 62 -8.90 0.33 -4.12
N VAL A 63 -7.86 0.78 -4.84
CA VAL A 63 -7.56 0.31 -6.19
C VAL A 63 -7.10 -1.14 -6.17
N LEU A 64 -6.28 -1.53 -5.20
CA LEU A 64 -5.82 -2.91 -5.04
C LEU A 64 -6.99 -3.89 -4.87
N THR A 65 -8.05 -3.49 -4.17
CA THR A 65 -9.23 -4.33 -3.97
C THR A 65 -10.18 -4.30 -5.16
N SER A 66 -10.39 -3.14 -5.79
CA SER A 66 -11.38 -2.98 -6.88
C SER A 66 -10.86 -3.30 -8.29
N ASN A 67 -9.54 -3.25 -8.50
CA ASN A 67 -8.93 -3.42 -9.82
C ASN A 67 -7.55 -4.11 -9.74
N THR A 68 -7.49 -5.21 -8.99
CA THR A 68 -6.27 -5.94 -8.58
C THR A 68 -5.31 -6.20 -9.73
N GLU A 69 -5.76 -6.91 -10.79
CA GLU A 69 -4.87 -7.32 -11.88
C GLU A 69 -4.41 -6.13 -12.70
N ARG A 70 -5.28 -5.14 -12.96
CA ARG A 70 -4.89 -3.92 -13.67
C ARG A 70 -3.83 -3.12 -12.91
N LEU A 71 -3.93 -3.06 -11.57
CA LEU A 71 -2.88 -2.46 -10.73
C LEU A 71 -1.58 -3.25 -10.79
N ILE A 72 -1.65 -4.58 -10.71
CA ILE A 72 -0.48 -5.46 -10.83
C ILE A 72 0.22 -5.23 -12.17
N ASP A 73 -0.51 -5.23 -13.29
CA ASP A 73 0.08 -5.05 -14.62
C ASP A 73 0.68 -3.67 -14.80
N THR A 74 -0.03 -2.62 -14.38
CA THR A 74 0.46 -1.23 -14.44
C THR A 74 1.73 -1.06 -13.62
N ALA A 75 1.75 -1.55 -12.38
CA ALA A 75 2.92 -1.46 -11.52
C ALA A 75 4.07 -2.33 -12.05
N ARG A 76 3.80 -3.53 -12.58
CA ARG A 76 4.83 -4.41 -13.17
C ARG A 76 5.53 -3.72 -14.34
N GLY A 77 4.79 -3.02 -15.20
CA GLY A 77 5.35 -2.20 -16.27
C GLY A 77 6.33 -1.14 -15.75
N MET A 78 6.07 -0.57 -14.57
CA MET A 78 7.00 0.36 -13.95
C MET A 78 8.27 -0.35 -13.41
N PHE A 79 8.15 -1.55 -12.85
CA PHE A 79 9.31 -2.26 -12.29
C PHE A 79 10.28 -2.72 -13.40
N LEU A 80 9.76 -3.08 -14.57
CA LEU A 80 10.55 -3.47 -15.74
C LEU A 80 11.40 -2.29 -16.24
N GLY A 81 12.73 -2.41 -16.16
CA GLY A 81 13.67 -1.36 -16.57
C GLY A 81 13.66 -0.09 -15.70
N GLY A 82 12.84 -0.06 -14.63
CA GLY A 82 12.62 1.13 -13.81
C GLY A 82 13.48 1.23 -12.55
N ASN A 83 14.39 0.28 -12.31
CA ASN A 83 15.25 0.28 -11.12
C ASN A 83 16.52 1.10 -11.35
N ASN A 84 16.37 2.39 -11.66
CA ASN A 84 17.46 3.33 -11.78
C ASN A 84 17.04 4.71 -11.26
N GLU A 85 18.04 5.54 -10.96
CA GLU A 85 17.84 6.83 -10.29
C GLU A 85 17.05 7.83 -11.14
N GLU A 86 17.28 7.85 -12.45
CA GLU A 86 16.58 8.73 -13.38
C GLU A 86 15.07 8.43 -13.41
N GLN A 87 14.70 7.15 -13.62
CA GLN A 87 13.31 6.71 -13.63
C GLN A 87 12.64 6.92 -12.27
N TYR A 88 13.38 6.70 -11.18
CA TYR A 88 12.89 6.93 -9.83
C TYR A 88 12.46 8.39 -9.63
N TYR A 89 13.32 9.35 -9.96
CA TYR A 89 12.99 10.77 -9.77
C TYR A 89 11.94 11.28 -10.75
N LYS A 90 11.91 10.78 -11.99
CA LYS A 90 10.81 11.06 -12.94
C LYS A 90 9.45 10.64 -12.38
N ARG A 91 9.36 9.42 -11.84
CA ARG A 91 8.12 8.89 -11.26
C ARG A 91 7.76 9.55 -9.93
N ARG A 92 8.76 9.94 -9.13
CA ARG A 92 8.53 10.73 -7.91
C ARG A 92 7.96 12.11 -8.23
N ALA A 93 8.49 12.79 -9.25
CA ALA A 93 7.96 14.07 -9.70
C ALA A 93 6.51 13.94 -10.17
N LEU A 94 6.20 12.90 -10.97
CA LEU A 94 4.83 12.61 -11.38
C LEU A 94 3.92 12.31 -10.19
N PHE A 95 4.37 11.50 -9.23
CA PHE A 95 3.60 11.21 -8.01
C PHE A 95 3.28 12.47 -7.21
N ASN A 96 4.23 13.39 -7.07
CA ASN A 96 4.05 14.64 -6.34
C ASN A 96 3.18 15.66 -7.10
N SER A 97 3.10 15.57 -8.44
CA SER A 97 2.23 16.44 -9.23
C SER A 97 0.76 16.02 -9.23
N MET A 98 0.43 14.83 -8.69
CA MET A 98 -0.94 14.32 -8.65
C MET A 98 -1.68 14.83 -7.42
N GLN A 99 -2.93 15.24 -7.58
CA GLN A 99 -3.76 15.65 -6.44
C GLN A 99 -4.74 14.55 -6.02
N TRP A 100 -5.08 14.56 -4.74
CA TRP A 100 -6.08 13.64 -4.19
C TRP A 100 -7.45 13.78 -4.87
N SER A 101 -7.86 15.01 -5.20
CA SER A 101 -9.11 15.26 -5.91
C SER A 101 -9.20 14.52 -7.24
N ASP A 102 -8.06 14.22 -7.87
CA ASP A 102 -8.02 13.58 -9.17
C ASP A 102 -8.28 12.07 -9.08
N THR A 103 -8.15 11.46 -7.90
CA THR A 103 -8.39 10.02 -7.70
C THR A 103 -9.87 9.65 -7.75
N GLY A 104 -10.77 10.62 -8.01
CA GLY A 104 -12.15 10.33 -8.41
C GLY A 104 -12.24 9.69 -9.80
N LYS A 105 -11.22 9.86 -10.66
CA LYS A 105 -11.12 9.22 -11.97
C LYS A 105 -10.38 7.89 -11.86
N ALA A 106 -10.96 6.83 -12.44
CA ALA A 106 -10.43 5.47 -12.29
C ALA A 106 -8.96 5.32 -12.76
N ASP A 107 -8.61 5.89 -13.92
CA ASP A 107 -7.25 5.77 -14.46
C ASP A 107 -6.23 6.58 -13.65
N THR A 108 -6.64 7.73 -13.10
CA THR A 108 -5.77 8.54 -12.24
C THR A 108 -5.54 7.86 -10.90
N ALA A 109 -6.60 7.29 -10.28
CA ALA A 109 -6.48 6.49 -9.06
C ALA A 109 -5.54 5.30 -9.24
N LEU A 110 -5.68 4.59 -10.37
CA LEU A 110 -4.84 3.47 -10.76
C LEU A 110 -3.36 3.88 -10.89
N LEU A 111 -3.08 4.94 -11.64
CA LEU A 111 -1.73 5.45 -11.81
C LEU A 111 -1.11 5.86 -10.47
N TYR A 112 -1.89 6.52 -9.61
CA TYR A 112 -1.43 6.96 -8.29
C TYR A 112 -1.07 5.78 -7.39
N ALA A 113 -1.90 4.73 -7.39
CA ALA A 113 -1.65 3.49 -6.65
C ALA A 113 -0.40 2.75 -7.18
N ALA A 114 -0.22 2.70 -8.50
CA ALA A 114 0.95 2.06 -9.11
C ALA A 114 2.25 2.81 -8.77
N LEU A 115 2.24 4.14 -8.85
CA LEU A 115 3.37 4.99 -8.46
C LEU A 115 3.68 4.86 -6.97
N PHE A 116 2.66 4.81 -6.10
CA PHE A 116 2.84 4.60 -4.67
C PHE A 116 3.59 3.29 -4.37
N LEU A 117 3.15 2.17 -4.98
CA LEU A 117 3.82 0.88 -4.83
C LEU A 117 5.25 0.90 -5.39
N TYR A 118 5.45 1.48 -6.57
CA TYR A 118 6.76 1.64 -7.18
C TYR A 118 7.70 2.40 -6.25
N LEU A 119 7.33 3.59 -5.79
CA LEU A 119 8.15 4.40 -4.89
C LEU A 119 8.43 3.66 -3.58
N ASN A 120 7.43 3.02 -2.97
CA ASN A 120 7.62 2.24 -1.74
C ASN A 120 8.64 1.10 -1.89
N ARG A 121 8.72 0.47 -3.07
CA ARG A 121 9.66 -0.63 -3.32
C ARG A 121 11.05 -0.16 -3.75
N HIS A 122 11.16 1.06 -4.29
CA HIS A 122 12.40 1.60 -4.84
C HIS A 122 13.06 2.68 -3.97
N CYS A 123 12.36 3.27 -3.00
CA CYS A 123 12.89 4.31 -2.13
C CYS A 123 13.74 3.73 -0.98
N PHE A 124 14.59 4.57 -0.40
CA PHE A 124 15.41 4.21 0.75
C PHE A 124 14.57 3.65 1.91
N ASN A 125 14.86 2.41 2.30
CA ASN A 125 14.20 1.64 3.36
C ASN A 125 12.67 1.46 3.23
N GLY A 126 12.08 1.75 2.07
CA GLY A 126 10.63 1.63 1.87
C GLY A 126 9.81 2.54 2.78
N ILE A 127 10.38 3.68 3.16
CA ILE A 127 9.73 4.64 4.06
C ILE A 127 8.77 5.52 3.25
N TYR A 128 7.60 5.82 3.82
CA TYR A 128 6.76 6.91 3.36
C TYR A 128 7.06 8.16 4.18
N ARG A 129 7.61 9.20 3.55
CA ARG A 129 7.89 10.50 4.16
C ARG A 129 7.56 11.61 3.17
N VAL A 130 6.95 12.68 3.68
CA VAL A 130 6.61 13.88 2.92
C VAL A 130 7.23 15.11 3.55
N ASN A 131 7.42 16.17 2.75
CA ASN A 131 7.76 17.50 3.27
C ASN A 131 6.49 18.23 3.77
N GLN A 132 6.63 19.49 4.20
CA GLN A 132 5.51 20.32 4.65
C GLN A 132 4.47 20.63 3.54
N MET A 133 4.86 20.52 2.27
CA MET A 133 3.96 20.69 1.12
C MET A 133 3.20 19.40 0.77
N GLY A 134 3.50 18.28 1.45
CA GLY A 134 2.89 16.97 1.16
C GLY A 134 3.63 16.15 0.10
N ASP A 135 4.76 16.65 -0.43
CA ASP A 135 5.52 15.96 -1.47
C ASP A 135 6.36 14.83 -0.88
N HIS A 136 6.29 13.65 -1.52
CA HIS A 136 7.16 12.54 -1.20
C HIS A 136 8.63 12.91 -1.48
N ASN A 137 9.49 12.77 -0.46
CA ASN A 137 10.87 13.26 -0.50
C ASN A 137 11.91 12.21 -0.08
N VAL A 138 11.59 10.92 -0.16
CA VAL A 138 12.57 9.85 0.11
C VAL A 138 13.47 9.66 -1.12
N PRO A 139 14.80 9.51 -0.95
CA PRO A 139 15.72 9.29 -2.06
C PRO A 139 15.63 7.86 -2.61
N PHE A 140 16.24 7.63 -3.78
CA PHE A 140 16.35 6.31 -4.38
C PHE A 140 17.12 5.34 -3.47
N GLY A 141 16.61 4.11 -3.32
CA GLY A 141 17.12 3.13 -2.35
C GLY A 141 18.26 2.25 -2.84
N LYS A 142 18.62 2.30 -4.13
CA LYS A 142 19.75 1.55 -4.74
C LYS A 142 19.72 0.04 -4.47
N TYR A 143 18.54 -0.56 -4.41
CA TYR A 143 18.39 -2.02 -4.30
C TYR A 143 18.85 -2.70 -5.59
N GLY A 144 19.52 -3.85 -5.50
CA GLY A 144 19.90 -4.64 -6.69
C GLY A 144 18.69 -5.09 -7.52
N ALA A 145 17.66 -5.61 -6.84
CA ALA A 145 16.39 -5.99 -7.45
C ALA A 145 15.23 -5.77 -6.45
N PRO A 146 14.44 -4.69 -6.60
CA PRO A 146 13.21 -4.48 -5.82
C PRO A 146 12.22 -5.63 -5.99
N TYR A 147 11.84 -6.26 -4.87
CA TYR A 147 10.84 -7.32 -4.87
C TYR A 147 9.46 -6.79 -5.31
N PHE A 148 8.85 -7.46 -6.29
CA PHE A 148 7.50 -7.17 -6.76
C PHE A 148 6.46 -8.09 -6.09
N PRO A 149 5.55 -7.55 -5.25
CA PRO A 149 4.72 -8.32 -4.32
C PRO A 149 3.37 -8.76 -4.91
N ALA A 150 3.38 -9.40 -6.09
CA ALA A 150 2.14 -9.75 -6.80
C ALA A 150 1.23 -10.69 -5.99
N ASP A 151 1.83 -11.68 -5.31
CA ASP A 151 1.06 -12.67 -4.55
C ASP A 151 0.48 -12.06 -3.27
N GLU A 152 1.23 -11.19 -2.58
CA GLU A 152 0.69 -10.45 -1.43
C GLU A 152 -0.43 -9.49 -1.85
N MET A 153 -0.33 -8.88 -3.02
CA MET A 153 -1.37 -8.02 -3.58
C MET A 153 -2.67 -8.81 -3.79
N ARG A 154 -2.59 -9.98 -4.46
CA ARG A 154 -3.77 -10.82 -4.69
C ARG A 154 -4.42 -11.32 -3.41
N ARG A 155 -3.61 -11.82 -2.46
CA ARG A 155 -4.11 -12.30 -1.14
C ARG A 155 -4.77 -11.17 -0.35
N PHE A 156 -4.20 -9.96 -0.39
CA PHE A 156 -4.82 -8.80 0.26
C PHE A 156 -6.17 -8.47 -0.37
N ALA A 157 -6.23 -8.42 -1.70
CA ALA A 157 -7.46 -8.12 -2.43
C ALA A 157 -8.56 -9.18 -2.21
N GLU A 158 -8.19 -10.46 -2.24
CA GLU A 158 -9.08 -11.60 -1.95
C GLU A 158 -9.72 -11.44 -0.57
N LYS A 159 -8.91 -11.31 0.49
CA LYS A 159 -9.41 -11.11 1.85
C LYS A 159 -10.28 -9.85 1.98
N ALA A 160 -9.88 -8.75 1.36
CA ALA A 160 -10.63 -7.51 1.40
C ALA A 160 -12.02 -7.65 0.77
N ASN A 161 -12.12 -8.38 -0.36
CA ASN A 161 -13.38 -8.66 -1.04
C ASN A 161 -14.26 -9.62 -0.23
N ASP A 162 -13.71 -10.73 0.27
CA ASP A 162 -14.45 -11.73 1.07
C ASP A 162 -15.09 -11.12 2.31
N THR A 163 -14.39 -10.18 2.94
CA THR A 163 -14.81 -9.53 4.19
C THR A 163 -15.57 -8.22 3.96
N LYS A 164 -15.79 -7.83 2.69
CA LYS A 164 -16.42 -6.56 2.29
C LYS A 164 -15.79 -5.36 3.00
N SER A 165 -14.46 -5.38 3.07
CA SER A 165 -13.65 -4.39 3.78
C SER A 165 -13.91 -2.98 3.25
N ARG A 166 -13.97 -2.00 4.15
CA ARG A 166 -14.11 -0.58 3.80
C ARG A 166 -12.82 0.17 4.13
N PHE A 167 -12.41 1.05 3.22
CA PHE A 167 -11.18 1.84 3.34
C PHE A 167 -11.52 3.33 3.44
N HIS A 168 -11.01 4.01 4.46
CA HIS A 168 -11.34 5.41 4.79
C HIS A 168 -10.11 6.27 5.02
#